data_AF-A0A7S2MLC6-F1
#
_entry.id   AF-A0A7S2MLC6-F1
#
_cell.length_a   1.000
_cell.length_b   1.000
_cell.length_c   1.000
_cell.angle_alpha   90.00
_cell.angle_beta   90.00
_cell.angle_gamma   90.00
#
_symmetry.space_group_name_H-M   'P 1'
#
loop_
_entity.id
_entity.type
_entity.pdbx_description
1 polymer ?
#
loop_
_entity_poly.entity_id
_entity_poly.type
_entity_poly.pdbx_seq_one_letter_code
_entity_poly.pdbx_strand_id
1 'polypeptide(L)'
;MRKEEDREVVRRALEKNCSGIKELRVDYAQDAVVREVRARVDARIAAGEEPPSGIGELVWTPAFCRLVALMGRCVTAGEPALLVGETGGGKTMACQVLSWALI
;
A
#
# COMPACT_ATOMS: atom_id res chain seq x y z
N MET A 1 -15.84 -5.73 -3.69
CA MET A 1 -14.81 -5.04 -4.50
C MET A 1 -15.48 -3.85 -5.17
N ARG A 2 -14.88 -2.66 -5.21
CA ARG A 2 -15.49 -1.50 -5.88
C ARG A 2 -15.64 -1.82 -7.37
N LYS A 3 -16.80 -1.56 -7.98
CA LYS A 3 -17.05 -1.86 -9.40
C LYS A 3 -16.12 -1.00 -10.25
N GLU A 4 -15.62 -1.57 -11.34
CA GLU A 4 -14.69 -0.85 -12.22
C GLU A 4 -15.39 0.31 -12.96
N GLU A 5 -16.70 0.16 -13.23
CA GLU A 5 -17.56 1.23 -13.76
C GLU A 5 -17.56 2.47 -12.87
N ASP A 6 -17.74 2.30 -11.55
CA ASP A 6 -17.76 3.41 -10.60
C ASP A 6 -16.42 4.16 -10.59
N ARG A 7 -15.30 3.42 -10.73
CA ARG A 7 -13.96 4.01 -10.78
C ARG A 7 -13.74 4.85 -12.03
N GLU A 8 -14.24 4.37 -13.16
CA GLU A 8 -14.17 5.09 -14.43
C GLU A 8 -14.92 6.43 -14.37
N VAL A 9 -16.13 6.41 -13.81
CA VAL A 9 -16.93 7.63 -13.61
C VAL A 9 -16.18 8.64 -12.76
N VAL A 10 -15.60 8.21 -11.63
CA VAL A 10 -14.81 9.08 -10.74
C VAL A 10 -13.57 9.62 -11.45
N ARG A 11 -12.84 8.78 -12.20
CA ARG A 11 -11.63 9.20 -12.92
C ARG A 11 -11.93 10.30 -13.92
N ARG A 12 -12.94 10.11 -14.78
CA ARG A 12 -13.37 11.11 -15.77
C ARG A 12 -13.82 12.41 -15.12
N ALA A 13 -14.53 12.32 -14.01
CA ALA A 13 -14.95 13.49 -13.26
C ALA A 13 -13.74 14.29 -12.73
N LEU A 14 -12.72 13.61 -12.21
CA LEU A 14 -11.49 14.28 -11.74
C LEU A 14 -10.70 14.90 -12.89
N GLU A 15 -10.50 14.18 -13.99
CA GLU A 15 -9.77 14.70 -15.17
C GLU A 15 -10.49 15.91 -15.79
N LYS A 16 -11.83 15.91 -15.80
CA LYS A 16 -12.61 17.04 -16.31
C LYS A 16 -12.57 18.27 -15.41
N ASN A 17 -12.58 18.09 -14.09
CA ASN A 17 -12.82 19.19 -13.14
C ASN A 17 -11.55 19.66 -12.41
N CYS A 18 -10.48 18.87 -12.36
CA CYS A 18 -9.22 19.25 -11.71
C CYS A 18 -8.24 19.80 -12.75
N SER A 19 -7.97 21.11 -12.69
CA SER A 19 -7.00 21.77 -13.56
C SER A 19 -5.59 21.17 -13.38
N GLY A 20 -5.02 20.63 -14.46
CA GLY A 20 -3.64 20.11 -14.49
C GLY A 20 -3.53 18.59 -14.64
N ILE A 21 -4.63 17.84 -14.60
CA ILE A 21 -4.62 16.38 -14.77
C ILE A 21 -5.02 16.02 -16.21
N LYS A 22 -4.05 15.62 -17.04
CA LYS A 22 -4.30 15.12 -18.41
C LYS A 22 -4.48 13.61 -18.47
N GLU A 23 -3.84 12.88 -17.56
CA GLU A 23 -3.92 11.42 -17.46
C GLU A 23 -3.80 11.03 -15.98
N LEU A 24 -4.91 10.63 -15.35
CA LEU A 24 -4.90 10.24 -13.94
C LEU A 24 -4.44 8.78 -13.78
N ARG A 25 -3.12 8.62 -13.61
CA ARG A 25 -2.52 7.31 -13.31
C ARG A 25 -2.11 7.24 -11.85
N VAL A 26 -2.72 6.30 -11.11
CA VAL A 26 -2.36 6.04 -9.71
C VAL A 26 -1.35 4.90 -9.66
N ASP A 27 -0.11 5.21 -9.30
CA ASP A 27 0.93 4.21 -9.07
C ASP A 27 1.35 4.21 -7.59
N TYR A 28 0.81 3.25 -6.83
CA TYR A 28 1.13 3.09 -5.42
C TYR A 28 2.55 2.57 -5.16
N ALA A 29 3.23 1.99 -6.17
CA ALA A 29 4.62 1.55 -5.97
C ALA A 29 5.57 2.75 -5.78
N GLN A 30 5.19 3.92 -6.32
CA GLN A 30 5.93 5.18 -6.15
C GLN A 30 5.44 6.00 -4.94
N ASP A 31 4.42 5.52 -4.20
CA ASP A 31 3.92 6.21 -3.02
C ASP A 31 5.03 6.33 -1.95
N ALA A 32 5.15 7.51 -1.35
CA ALA A 32 6.20 7.81 -0.38
C ALA A 32 6.21 6.82 0.80
N VAL A 33 5.04 6.42 1.30
CA VAL A 33 4.90 5.46 2.40
C VAL A 33 5.41 4.09 1.96
N VAL A 34 5.08 3.65 0.75
CA VAL A 34 5.52 2.34 0.23
C VAL A 34 7.03 2.32 0.05
N ARG A 35 7.60 3.40 -0.49
CA ARG A 35 9.05 3.53 -0.66
C ARG A 35 9.79 3.52 0.67
N GLU A 36 9.26 4.22 1.68
CA GLU A 36 9.82 4.23 3.03
C GLU A 36 9.77 2.83 3.67
N VAL A 37 8.60 2.20 3.68
CA VAL A 37 8.42 0.86 4.27
C VAL A 37 9.34 -0.16 3.60
N ARG A 38 9.41 -0.15 2.26
CA ARG A 38 10.31 -1.03 1.52
C ARG A 38 11.77 -0.80 1.89
N ALA A 39 12.22 0.47 1.91
CA ALA A 39 13.60 0.79 2.25
C ALA A 39 13.97 0.33 3.67
N ARG A 40 13.03 0.44 4.63
CA ARG A 40 13.25 -0.04 6.00
C ARG A 40 13.29 -1.56 6.09
N VAL A 41 12.40 -2.26 5.37
CA VAL A 41 12.44 -3.72 5.25
C VAL A 41 13.79 -4.17 4.70
N ASP A 42 14.21 -3.60 3.57
CA ASP A 42 15.49 -3.96 2.92
C ASP A 42 16.68 -3.66 3.84
N ALA A 43 16.64 -2.54 4.57
CA ALA A 43 17.70 -2.17 5.52
C ALA A 43 17.79 -3.13 6.72
N ARG A 44 16.66 -3.55 7.31
CA ARG A 44 16.64 -4.51 8.41
C ARG A 44 17.13 -5.89 7.98
N ILE A 45 16.72 -6.35 6.80
CA ILE A 45 17.24 -7.60 6.21
C ILE A 45 18.76 -7.49 6.00
N ALA A 46 19.24 -6.36 5.44
CA ALA A 46 20.67 -6.14 5.23
C ALA A 46 21.47 -6.03 6.55
N ALA A 47 20.83 -5.60 7.63
CA ALA A 47 21.40 -5.59 8.99
C ALA A 47 21.46 -6.98 9.63
N GLY A 48 20.92 -8.02 8.97
CA GLY A 48 20.89 -9.39 9.47
C GLY A 48 19.77 -9.66 10.47
N GLU A 49 18.77 -8.79 10.58
CA GLU A 49 17.57 -9.07 11.36
C GLU A 49 16.76 -10.16 10.66
N GLU A 50 16.39 -11.21 11.40
CA GLU A 50 15.51 -12.25 10.86
C GLU A 50 14.12 -11.68 10.62
N PRO A 51 13.63 -11.65 9.36
CA PRO A 51 12.30 -11.17 9.08
C PRO A 51 11.25 -12.13 9.65
N PRO A 52 10.12 -11.61 10.17
CA PRO A 52 8.95 -12.42 10.48
C PRO A 52 8.53 -13.30 9.29
N SER A 53 7.85 -14.41 9.59
CA SER A 53 7.44 -15.40 8.58
C SER A 53 6.70 -14.74 7.41
N GLY A 54 7.15 -15.08 6.19
CA GLY A 54 6.57 -14.58 4.94
C GLY A 54 7.07 -13.21 4.46
N ILE A 55 7.84 -12.46 5.25
CA ILE A 55 8.40 -11.17 4.81
C ILE A 55 9.65 -11.36 3.93
N GLY A 56 10.47 -12.38 4.19
CA GLY A 56 11.68 -12.65 3.39
C GLY A 56 11.40 -13.00 1.91
N GLU A 57 10.21 -13.52 1.61
CA GLU A 57 9.76 -13.89 0.26
C GLU A 57 8.74 -12.90 -0.31
N LEU A 58 8.57 -11.74 0.34
CA LEU A 58 7.54 -10.77 0.01
C LEU A 58 7.72 -10.22 -1.41
N VAL A 59 6.72 -10.43 -2.26
CA VAL A 59 6.62 -9.79 -3.57
C VAL A 59 5.72 -8.55 -3.49
N TRP A 60 6.30 -7.40 -3.81
CA TRP A 60 5.62 -6.11 -3.86
C TRP A 60 4.76 -5.96 -5.13
N THR A 61 3.62 -6.63 -5.15
CA THR A 61 2.64 -6.50 -6.24
C THR A 61 1.94 -5.14 -6.19
N PRO A 62 1.39 -4.62 -7.32
CA PRO A 62 0.65 -3.36 -7.32
C PRO A 62 -0.51 -3.32 -6.30
N ALA A 63 -1.21 -4.44 -6.12
CA ALA A 63 -2.29 -4.56 -5.15
C ALA A 63 -1.78 -4.46 -3.70
N PHE A 64 -0.62 -5.06 -3.41
CA PHE A 64 0.01 -5.00 -2.11
C PHE A 64 0.57 -3.60 -1.81
N CYS A 65 1.25 -2.96 -2.78
CA CYS A 65 1.69 -1.56 -2.65
C CYS A 65 0.53 -0.64 -2.31
N ARG A 66 -0.62 -0.82 -2.98
CA ARG A 66 -1.84 -0.06 -2.66
C ARG A 66 -2.31 -0.28 -1.21
N LEU A 67 -2.29 -1.53 -0.74
CA LEU A 67 -2.69 -1.87 0.62
C LEU A 67 -1.77 -1.21 1.66
N VAL A 68 -0.45 -1.33 1.47
CA VAL A 68 0.57 -0.74 2.34
C VAL A 68 0.48 0.78 2.34
N ALA A 69 0.31 1.43 1.18
CA ALA A 69 0.16 2.88 1.09
C ALA A 69 -1.02 3.39 1.91
N LEU A 70 -2.19 2.76 1.78
CA LEU A 70 -3.41 3.18 2.48
C LEU A 70 -3.28 2.93 3.99
N MET A 71 -2.83 1.74 4.38
CA MET A 71 -2.68 1.39 5.79
C MET A 71 -1.59 2.21 6.48
N GLY A 72 -0.43 2.38 5.86
CA GLY A 72 0.66 3.17 6.45
C GLY A 72 0.25 4.62 6.67
N ARG A 73 -0.56 5.22 5.78
CA ARG A 73 -1.15 6.55 6.01
C ARG A 73 -2.06 6.57 7.24
N CYS A 74 -2.93 5.57 7.40
CA CYS A 74 -3.77 5.45 8.60
C CYS A 74 -2.93 5.32 9.87
N VAL A 75 -1.87 4.51 9.84
CA VAL A 75 -0.95 4.34 10.98
C VAL A 75 -0.25 5.66 11.32
N THR A 76 0.30 6.36 10.33
CA THR A 76 0.96 7.66 10.54
C THR A 76 -0.01 8.74 11.04
N ALA A 77 -1.27 8.68 10.60
CA ALA A 77 -2.33 9.60 11.03
C ALA A 77 -2.97 9.21 12.38
N GLY A 78 -2.67 8.03 12.93
CA GLY A 78 -3.34 7.51 14.12
C GLY A 78 -4.82 7.20 13.89
N GLU A 79 -5.23 6.94 12.64
CA GLU A 79 -6.62 6.68 12.27
C GLU A 79 -6.94 5.18 12.30
N PRO A 80 -8.12 4.77 12.82
CA PRO A 80 -8.53 3.39 12.80
C PRO A 80 -8.84 2.92 11.37
N ALA A 81 -8.16 1.85 10.93
CA ALA A 81 -8.38 1.22 9.63
C ALA A 81 -9.01 -0.17 9.77
N LEU A 82 -9.99 -0.47 8.91
CA LEU A 82 -10.61 -1.80 8.80
C LEU A 82 -10.26 -2.44 7.45
N LEU A 83 -9.57 -3.58 7.51
CA LEU A 83 -9.24 -4.36 6.31
C LEU A 83 -10.35 -5.38 5.99
N VAL A 84 -10.99 -5.24 4.84
CA VAL A 84 -12.07 -6.13 4.38
C VAL A 84 -11.68 -6.85 3.09
N GLY A 85 -11.88 -8.17 3.04
CA GLY A 85 -11.71 -9.00 1.85
C GLY A 85 -11.40 -10.47 2.19
N GLU A 86 -11.26 -11.32 1.18
CA GLU A 86 -10.98 -12.76 1.34
C GLU A 86 -9.62 -13.07 1.99
N THR A 87 -9.52 -14.17 2.73
CA THR A 87 -8.24 -14.66 3.28
C THR A 87 -7.24 -14.93 2.15
N GLY A 88 -5.94 -14.72 2.39
CA GLY A 88 -4.91 -14.80 1.35
C GLY A 88 -4.75 -13.53 0.50
N GLY A 89 -5.64 -12.54 0.62
CA GLY A 89 -5.51 -11.24 -0.06
C GLY A 89 -4.45 -10.28 0.51
N GLY A 90 -3.41 -10.77 1.20
CA GLY A 90 -2.30 -9.95 1.70
C GLY A 90 -2.57 -9.08 2.93
N LYS A 91 -3.78 -9.13 3.54
CA LYS A 91 -4.16 -8.32 4.71
C LYS A 91 -3.24 -8.53 5.92
N THR A 92 -3.12 -9.77 6.36
CA THR A 92 -2.28 -10.14 7.52
C THR A 92 -0.81 -9.79 7.26
N MET A 93 -0.32 -10.08 6.06
CA MET A 93 1.04 -9.78 5.65
C MET A 93 1.33 -8.28 5.65
N ALA A 94 0.38 -7.44 5.20
CA ALA A 94 0.54 -5.99 5.26
C ALA A 94 0.63 -5.47 6.71
N CYS A 95 -0.12 -6.05 7.65
CA CYS A 95 0.02 -5.72 9.07
C CYS A 95 1.42 -6.09 9.59
N GLN A 96 1.90 -7.30 9.29
CA GLN A 96 3.23 -7.77 9.71
C GLN A 96 4.36 -6.89 9.15
N VAL A 97 4.27 -6.53 7.86
CA VAL A 97 5.25 -5.66 7.21
C VAL A 97 5.26 -4.27 7.83
N LEU A 98 4.09 -3.66 8.04
CA LEU A 98 4.02 -2.34 8.66
C LEU A 98 4.48 -2.36 10.12
N SER A 99 4.12 -3.38 10.89
CA SER A 99 4.60 -3.51 12.28
C SER A 99 6.11 -3.70 12.33
N TRP A 100 6.68 -4.45 11.40
CA TRP A 100 8.13 -4.68 11.41
C TRP A 100 8.92 -3.53 10.78
N ALA A 101 8.34 -2.76 9.85
CA ALA A 101 9.05 -1.65 9.22
C ALA A 101 8.93 -0.32 9.99
N LEU A 102 7.75 -0.04 10.55
CA LEU A 102 7.43 1.27 11.14
C LEU A 102 7.52 1.28 12.66
N ILE A 103 7.54 0.12 13.31
CA ILE A 103 7.65 -0.05 14.77
C ILE A 103 8.98 -0.75 15.09
#